data_AF-A0AAU8SJS8-F1
#
_entry.id   AF-A0AAU8SJS8-F1
#
_cell.length_a   1.000
_cell.length_b   1.000
_cell.length_c   1.000
_cell.angle_alpha   90.00
_cell.angle_beta   90.00
_cell.angle_gamma   90.00
#
_symmetry.space_group_name_H-M   'P 1'
#
loop_
_entity.id
_entity.type
_entity.pdbx_description
1 polymer ?
#
loop_
_entity_poly.entity_id
_entity_poly.type
_entity_poly.pdbx_seq_one_letter_code
_entity_poly.pdbx_strand_id
1 'polypeptide(L)'
;MHLNNSAGGNVRTLPARKDAAPDRQQAAADDAAQARDERNEAIADGVTFDVLPFSTEQIAVLDAALRRGRIEDVHEVWNTCKDVLDAEIKRRIAAADLGAAGHASHRHRSVCGDEIGPGNAGVSSFADHRARALRVVQAD
;
A
#
# COMPACT_ATOMS: atom_id res chain seq x y z
N MET A 1 43.77 -33.62 -23.99
CA MET A 1 42.99 -33.29 -22.77
C MET A 1 43.08 -31.79 -22.57
N HIS A 2 42.00 -31.06 -22.84
CA HIS A 2 41.93 -29.61 -22.60
C HIS A 2 41.33 -29.42 -21.21
N LEU A 3 42.12 -28.95 -20.24
CA LEU A 3 41.63 -28.59 -18.93
C LEU A 3 40.91 -27.24 -19.08
N ASN A 4 39.58 -27.27 -19.09
CA ASN A 4 38.75 -26.08 -18.86
C ASN A 4 38.96 -25.66 -17.41
N ASN A 5 40.02 -24.89 -17.16
CA ASN A 5 40.22 -24.20 -15.92
C ASN A 5 39.21 -23.05 -15.90
N SER A 6 37.97 -23.35 -15.51
CA SER A 6 36.97 -22.36 -15.12
C SER A 6 37.49 -21.68 -13.86
N ALA A 7 38.43 -20.75 -14.04
CA ALA A 7 38.88 -19.85 -13.02
C ALA A 7 37.63 -19.12 -12.55
N GLY A 8 37.09 -19.56 -11.42
CA GLY A 8 36.16 -18.80 -10.60
C GLY A 8 36.85 -17.49 -10.28
N GLY A 9 36.65 -16.51 -11.15
CA GLY A 9 37.10 -15.15 -10.96
C GLY A 9 36.37 -14.65 -9.74
N ASN A 10 37.07 -14.67 -8.61
CA ASN A 10 36.70 -13.94 -7.42
C ASN A 10 36.83 -12.44 -7.80
N VAL A 11 35.87 -11.96 -8.59
CA VAL A 11 35.71 -10.55 -8.90
C VAL A 11 35.38 -9.95 -7.56
N ARG A 12 36.40 -9.38 -6.90
CA ARG A 12 36.25 -8.46 -5.78
C ARG A 12 35.09 -7.55 -6.14
N THR A 13 33.90 -7.82 -5.60
CA THR A 13 32.75 -6.95 -5.78
C THR A 13 33.18 -5.65 -5.17
N LEU A 14 33.50 -4.66 -6.01
CA LEU A 14 33.85 -3.32 -5.57
C LEU A 14 32.78 -2.88 -4.56
N PRO A 15 33.13 -2.29 -3.41
CA PRO A 15 32.17 -1.92 -2.37
C PRO A 15 30.93 -1.21 -2.95
N ALA A 16 31.16 -0.28 -3.88
CA ALA A 16 30.13 0.45 -4.63
C ALA A 16 29.06 -0.42 -5.34
N ARG A 17 29.37 -1.65 -5.76
CA ARG A 17 28.38 -2.56 -6.37
C ARG A 17 27.59 -3.37 -5.34
N LYS A 18 28.15 -3.60 -4.14
CA LYS A 18 27.43 -4.23 -3.02
C LYS A 18 26.42 -3.25 -2.42
N ASP A 19 26.78 -1.98 -2.35
CA ASP A 19 25.94 -0.92 -1.76
C ASP A 19 24.83 -0.46 -2.73
N ALA A 20 25.02 -0.62 -4.04
CA ALA A 20 24.03 -0.22 -5.04
C ALA A 20 22.67 -0.96 -4.97
N ALA A 21 22.61 -2.15 -4.36
CA ALA A 21 21.34 -2.90 -4.20
C ALA A 21 20.50 -2.39 -3.02
N PRO A 22 21.05 -2.29 -1.78
CA PRO A 22 20.32 -1.66 -0.68
C PRO A 22 19.99 -0.20 -0.96
N ASP A 23 20.87 0.56 -1.63
CA ASP A 23 20.59 1.94 -2.00
C ASP A 23 19.39 2.06 -2.95
N ARG A 24 19.27 1.16 -3.93
CA ARG A 24 18.08 1.11 -4.82
C ARG A 24 16.81 0.70 -4.08
N GLN A 25 16.92 -0.22 -3.12
CA GLN A 25 15.77 -0.63 -2.31
C GLN A 25 15.29 0.52 -1.42
N GLN A 26 16.24 1.28 -0.84
CA GLN A 26 15.92 2.46 -0.05
C GLN A 26 15.28 3.54 -0.92
N ALA A 27 15.86 3.86 -2.07
CA ALA A 27 15.28 4.83 -3.01
C ALA A 27 13.86 4.44 -3.42
N ALA A 28 13.60 3.17 -3.73
CA ALA A 28 12.26 2.70 -4.07
C ALA A 28 11.26 2.78 -2.89
N ALA A 29 11.74 2.59 -1.65
CA ALA A 29 10.92 2.76 -0.45
C ALA A 29 10.61 4.24 -0.20
N ASP A 30 11.58 5.12 -0.40
CA ASP A 30 11.43 6.57 -0.27
C ASP A 30 10.47 7.11 -1.33
N ASP A 31 10.61 6.69 -2.59
CA ASP A 31 9.69 7.04 -3.69
C ASP A 31 8.25 6.60 -3.37
N ALA A 32 8.08 5.41 -2.80
CA ALA A 32 6.76 4.91 -2.40
C ALA A 32 6.16 5.70 -1.22
N ALA A 33 6.99 6.12 -0.26
CA ALA A 33 6.57 6.98 0.83
C ALA A 33 6.15 8.35 0.31
N GLN A 34 6.95 8.96 -0.57
CA GLN A 34 6.64 10.24 -1.19
C GLN A 34 5.34 10.19 -1.98
N ALA A 35 5.12 9.17 -2.82
CA ALA A 35 3.88 9.03 -3.58
C ALA A 35 2.63 8.88 -2.68
N ARG A 36 2.78 8.24 -1.51
CA ARG A 36 1.71 8.14 -0.52
C ARG A 36 1.43 9.51 0.10
N ASP A 37 2.46 10.25 0.45
CA ASP A 37 2.34 11.54 1.10
C ASP A 37 1.73 12.59 0.13
N GLU A 38 2.16 12.60 -1.13
CA GLU A 38 1.57 13.44 -2.20
C GLU A 38 0.08 13.14 -2.40
N ARG A 39 -0.31 11.85 -2.41
CA ARG A 39 -1.72 11.45 -2.49
C ARG A 39 -2.49 11.92 -1.26
N ASN A 40 -1.92 11.80 -0.07
CA ASN A 40 -2.57 12.21 1.17
C ASN A 40 -2.76 13.73 1.22
N GLU A 41 -1.79 14.51 0.73
CA GLU A 41 -1.91 15.96 0.54
C GLU A 41 -3.03 16.30 -0.45
N ALA A 42 -3.07 15.66 -1.62
CA ALA A 42 -4.14 15.86 -2.59
C ALA A 42 -5.53 15.50 -2.03
N ILE A 43 -5.63 14.49 -1.16
CA ILE A 43 -6.86 14.17 -0.44
C ILE A 43 -7.23 15.31 0.51
N ALA A 44 -6.28 15.79 1.31
CA ALA A 44 -6.51 16.87 2.28
C ALA A 44 -6.99 18.16 1.59
N ASP A 45 -6.32 18.56 0.49
CA ASP A 45 -6.69 19.73 -0.31
C ASP A 45 -8.09 19.61 -0.94
N GLY A 46 -8.50 18.38 -1.25
CA GLY A 46 -9.82 18.08 -1.81
C GLY A 46 -10.95 18.01 -0.77
N VAL A 47 -10.66 18.05 0.53
CA VAL A 47 -11.70 18.09 1.58
C VAL A 47 -12.10 19.53 1.86
N THR A 48 -13.28 19.89 1.36
CA THR A 48 -13.88 21.21 1.57
C THR A 48 -14.93 21.17 2.69
N PHE A 49 -15.33 22.35 3.18
CA PHE A 49 -16.24 22.47 4.31
C PHE A 49 -17.67 21.95 4.02
N ASP A 50 -18.13 22.04 2.78
CA ASP A 50 -19.48 21.64 2.34
C ASP A 50 -19.71 20.13 2.33
N VAL A 51 -18.64 19.33 2.32
CA VAL A 51 -18.71 17.87 2.34
C VAL A 51 -18.46 17.28 3.72
N LEU A 52 -18.31 18.13 4.75
CA LEU A 52 -18.02 17.68 6.10
C LEU A 52 -19.25 17.02 6.77
N PRO A 53 -19.09 15.80 7.31
CA PRO A 53 -20.19 15.04 7.89
C PRO A 53 -20.45 15.46 9.34
N PHE A 54 -21.00 16.65 9.55
CA PHE A 54 -21.39 17.11 10.88
C PHE A 54 -22.50 16.23 11.48
N SER A 55 -22.37 15.88 12.76
CA SER A 55 -23.45 15.25 13.51
C SER A 55 -24.55 16.25 13.83
N THR A 56 -25.75 15.75 14.14
CA THR A 56 -26.88 16.59 14.58
C THR A 56 -26.55 17.40 15.83
N GLU A 57 -25.78 16.83 16.76
CA GLU A 57 -25.33 17.50 17.98
C GLU A 57 -24.34 18.64 17.66
N GLN A 58 -23.39 18.39 16.76
CA GLN A 58 -22.45 19.42 16.32
C GLN A 58 -23.17 20.58 15.61
N ILE A 59 -24.15 20.27 14.75
CA ILE A 59 -24.98 21.29 14.10
C ILE A 59 -25.74 22.12 15.13
N ALA A 60 -26.28 21.49 16.19
CA ALA A 60 -26.97 22.21 17.26
C ALA A 60 -26.03 23.13 18.05
N VAL A 61 -24.79 22.70 18.33
CA VAL A 61 -23.76 23.53 18.96
C VAL A 61 -23.41 24.73 18.08
N LEU A 62 -23.19 24.49 16.79
CA LEU A 62 -22.89 25.54 15.81
C LEU A 62 -24.04 26.56 15.69
N ASP A 63 -25.29 26.10 15.57
CA ASP A 63 -26.47 26.99 15.52
C ASP A 63 -26.62 27.81 16.81
N ALA A 64 -26.45 27.19 17.98
CA ALA A 64 -26.52 27.89 19.25
C ALA A 64 -25.41 28.95 19.39
N ALA A 65 -24.18 28.63 19.00
CA ALA A 65 -23.05 29.56 18.99
C ALA A 65 -23.30 30.74 18.05
N LEU A 66 -23.71 30.47 16.81
CA LEU A 66 -23.98 31.50 15.81
C LEU A 66 -25.14 32.43 16.21
N ARG A 67 -26.18 31.89 16.86
CA ARG A 67 -27.30 32.71 17.37
C ARG A 67 -26.91 33.63 18.51
N ARG A 68 -25.96 33.22 19.36
CA ARG A 68 -25.45 34.06 20.45
C ARG A 68 -24.55 35.17 19.92
N GLY A 69 -23.78 34.89 18.86
CA GLY A 69 -22.97 35.88 18.16
C GLY A 69 -21.83 36.46 19.00
N ARG A 70 -21.34 35.72 20.00
CA ARG A 70 -20.25 36.17 20.88
C ARG A 70 -18.88 35.82 20.29
N ILE A 71 -17.89 36.64 20.58
CA ILE A 71 -16.51 36.41 20.11
C ILE A 71 -15.91 35.14 20.74
N GLU A 72 -16.30 34.81 21.97
CA GLU A 72 -15.88 33.62 22.69
C GLU A 72 -16.34 32.34 21.98
N ASP A 73 -17.49 32.38 21.30
CA ASP A 73 -18.07 31.24 20.59
C ASP A 73 -17.31 30.95 19.27
N VAL A 74 -16.47 31.88 18.77
CA VAL A 74 -15.68 31.70 17.54
C VAL A 74 -14.68 30.54 17.68
N HIS A 75 -14.06 30.39 18.85
CA HIS A 75 -13.14 29.29 19.10
C HIS A 75 -13.85 27.94 19.15
N GLU A 76 -15.06 27.90 19.72
CA GLU A 76 -15.89 26.68 19.78
C GLU A 76 -16.31 26.23 18.37
N VAL A 77 -16.80 27.18 17.57
CA VAL A 77 -17.17 26.93 16.16
C VAL A 77 -15.95 26.46 15.36
N TRP A 78 -14.84 27.20 15.45
CA TRP A 78 -13.62 26.89 14.71
C TRP A 78 -13.05 25.52 15.06
N ASN A 79 -12.95 25.19 16.35
CA ASN A 79 -12.41 23.90 16.78
C ASN A 79 -13.32 22.74 16.36
N THR A 80 -14.65 22.89 16.51
CA THR A 80 -15.61 21.87 16.03
C THR A 80 -15.44 21.60 14.54
N CYS A 81 -15.29 22.68 13.74
CA CYS A 81 -15.09 22.58 12.31
C CYS A 81 -13.78 21.87 11.94
N LYS A 82 -12.68 22.23 12.59
CA LYS A 82 -11.38 21.59 12.38
C LYS A 82 -11.38 20.12 12.76
N ASP A 83 -11.98 19.77 13.90
CA ASP A 83 -12.00 18.39 14.38
C ASP A 83 -12.73 17.48 13.39
N VAL A 84 -13.83 17.96 12.80
CA VAL A 84 -14.57 17.23 11.76
C VAL A 84 -13.79 17.16 10.45
N LEU A 85 -13.10 18.23 10.06
CA LEU A 85 -12.22 18.25 8.89
C LEU A 85 -11.09 17.22 9.01
N ASP A 86 -10.37 17.23 10.13
CA ASP A 86 -9.28 16.30 10.41
C ASP A 86 -9.75 14.84 10.42
N ALA A 87 -10.94 14.59 10.99
CA ALA A 87 -11.54 13.26 11.01
C ALA A 87 -11.90 12.76 9.60
N GLU A 88 -12.48 13.63 8.75
CA GLU A 88 -12.85 13.27 7.38
C GLU A 88 -11.62 13.04 6.50
N ILE A 89 -10.56 13.87 6.63
CA ILE A 89 -9.29 13.64 5.94
C ILE A 89 -8.71 12.27 6.31
N LYS A 90 -8.64 11.96 7.62
CA LYS A 90 -8.15 10.65 8.10
C LYS A 90 -8.97 9.49 7.54
N ARG A 91 -10.30 9.64 7.49
CA ARG A 91 -11.20 8.63 6.93
C ARG A 91 -10.94 8.40 5.44
N ARG A 92 -10.76 9.46 4.65
CA ARG A 92 -10.48 9.36 3.21
C ARG A 92 -9.11 8.75 2.93
N ILE A 93 -8.10 9.13 3.71
CA ILE A 93 -6.77 8.50 3.64
C ILE A 93 -6.87 7.00 3.94
N ALA A 94 -7.56 6.61 5.02
CA ALA A 94 -7.75 5.22 5.37
C ALA A 94 -8.49 4.42 4.27
N ALA A 95 -9.50 5.03 3.64
CA ALA A 95 -10.20 4.43 2.50
C ALA A 95 -9.28 4.24 1.28
N ALA A 96 -8.43 5.22 0.98
CA ALA A 96 -7.44 5.12 -0.10
C ALA A 96 -6.38 4.05 0.17
N ASP A 97 -5.95 3.90 1.42
CA ASP A 97 -5.02 2.85 1.84
C ASP A 97 -5.62 1.44 1.68
N LEU A 98 -6.89 1.26 2.07
CA LEU A 98 -7.61 0.01 1.86
C LEU A 98 -7.74 -0.33 0.37
N GLY A 99 -8.03 0.66 -0.48
CA GLY A 99 -8.07 0.48 -1.94
C GLY A 99 -6.72 0.03 -2.50
N ALA A 100 -5.63 0.67 -2.08
CA ALA A 100 -4.27 0.31 -2.50
C ALA A 100 -3.87 -1.11 -2.08
N ALA A 101 -4.21 -1.52 -0.84
CA ALA A 101 -3.96 -2.87 -0.34
C ALA A 101 -4.73 -3.95 -1.12
N GLY A 102 -5.98 -3.68 -1.50
CA GLY A 102 -6.79 -4.56 -2.34
C GLY A 102 -6.15 -4.84 -3.72
N HIS A 103 -5.60 -3.81 -4.36
CA HIS A 103 -4.92 -3.95 -5.66
C HIS A 103 -3.60 -4.72 -5.60
N ALA A 104 -2.85 -4.62 -4.49
CA ALA A 104 -1.62 -5.38 -4.29
C ALA A 104 -1.87 -6.91 -4.23
N SER A 105 -2.99 -7.33 -3.64
CA SER A 105 -3.37 -8.75 -3.58
C SER A 105 -3.69 -9.37 -4.95
N HIS A 106 -4.19 -8.57 -5.90
CA HIS A 106 -4.46 -9.03 -7.26
C HIS A 106 -3.21 -9.12 -8.14
N ARG A 107 -2.17 -8.30 -7.89
CA ARG A 107 -0.98 -8.24 -8.73
C ARG A 107 0.01 -9.40 -8.51
N HIS A 108 -0.07 -10.13 -7.39
CA HIS A 108 0.77 -11.32 -7.12
C HIS A 108 0.15 -12.65 -7.54
N ARG A 109 -1.02 -12.66 -8.20
CA ARG A 109 -1.73 -13.88 -8.62
C ARG A 109 -1.78 -14.04 -10.14
N SER A 110 -0.66 -13.81 -10.83
CA SER A 110 -0.57 -13.84 -12.30
C SER A 110 0.49 -14.80 -12.85
N VAL A 111 0.82 -15.88 -12.15
CA VAL A 111 1.70 -16.94 -12.69
C VAL A 111 1.09 -18.33 -12.39
N CYS A 112 -0.18 -18.54 -12.75
CA CYS A 112 -0.79 -19.88 -12.65
C CYS A 112 -1.93 -20.13 -13.64
N GLY A 113 -1.99 -19.38 -14.74
CA GLY A 113 -3.01 -19.60 -15.75
C GLY A 113 -2.43 -19.33 -17.11
N ASP A 114 -1.71 -20.31 -17.65
CA ASP A 114 -1.57 -20.42 -19.09
C ASP A 114 -1.87 -21.85 -19.52
N GLU A 115 -2.59 -21.94 -20.62
CA GLU A 115 -3.54 -22.97 -21.01
C GLU A 115 -2.91 -24.36 -21.25
N ILE A 116 -3.52 -25.41 -20.68
CA ILE A 116 -3.41 -26.79 -21.21
C ILE A 116 -4.73 -27.08 -21.94
N GLY A 117 -4.60 -27.45 -23.21
CA GLY A 117 -5.64 -27.53 -24.25
C GLY A 117 -6.88 -28.41 -23.97
N PRO A 118 -7.71 -28.66 -25.00
CA PRO A 118 -9.10 -29.08 -24.83
C PRO A 118 -9.18 -30.53 -24.37
N GLY A 119 -9.15 -30.69 -23.05
CA GLY A 119 -9.22 -31.99 -22.41
C GLY A 119 -8.89 -31.83 -20.95
N ASN A 120 -9.94 -31.98 -20.13
CA ASN A 120 -9.89 -32.30 -18.70
C ASN A 120 -9.92 -31.04 -17.80
N ALA A 121 -11.11 -30.79 -17.23
CA ALA A 121 -11.34 -29.79 -16.21
C ALA A 121 -10.41 -29.99 -15.00
N GLY A 122 -9.56 -29.01 -14.74
CA GLY A 122 -8.73 -28.97 -13.53
C GLY A 122 -8.15 -27.57 -13.34
N VAL A 123 -8.71 -26.81 -12.40
CA VAL A 123 -8.05 -25.60 -11.91
C VAL A 123 -6.90 -26.06 -11.02
N SER A 124 -5.65 -25.92 -11.46
CA SER A 124 -4.50 -26.21 -10.63
C SER A 124 -4.36 -25.13 -9.55
N SER A 125 -4.37 -25.53 -8.28
CA SER A 125 -4.07 -24.62 -7.17
C SER A 125 -2.57 -24.65 -6.89
N PHE A 126 -1.97 -23.51 -6.56
CA PHE A 126 -0.55 -23.41 -6.15
C PHE A 126 -0.18 -24.35 -4.98
N ALA A 127 -1.16 -24.85 -4.22
CA ALA A 127 -0.96 -25.85 -3.18
C ALA A 127 -0.45 -27.20 -3.73
N ASP A 128 -0.83 -27.56 -4.96
CA ASP A 128 -0.50 -28.85 -5.57
C ASP A 128 1.00 -28.97 -5.93
N HIS A 129 1.68 -27.83 -6.13
CA HIS A 129 3.11 -27.79 -6.41
C HIS A 129 3.99 -27.98 -5.16
N ARG A 130 3.45 -27.75 -3.96
CA ARG A 130 4.24 -27.83 -2.71
C ARG A 130 4.38 -29.26 -2.16
N ALA A 131 3.62 -30.22 -2.68
CA ALA A 131 3.46 -31.55 -2.07
C ALA A 131 4.38 -32.66 -2.62
N ARG A 132 5.27 -32.43 -3.60
CA ARG A 132 6.08 -33.49 -4.19
C ARG A 132 7.59 -33.24 -4.08
N ALA A 133 8.12 -33.43 -2.88
CA ALA A 133 9.56 -33.55 -2.67
C ALA A 133 9.92 -34.58 -1.59
N LEU A 134 9.35 -35.79 -1.63
CA LEU A 134 9.87 -36.94 -0.87
C LEU A 134 9.59 -38.27 -1.60
N ARG A 135 10.61 -38.83 -2.27
CA ARG A 135 10.99 -40.25 -2.15
C ARG A 135 12.26 -40.61 -2.94
N VAL A 136 13.29 -40.92 -2.16
CA VAL A 136 14.36 -41.93 -2.28
C VAL A 136 14.43 -42.71 -3.60
N VAL A 137 15.60 -42.65 -4.24
CA VAL A 137 16.06 -43.58 -5.28
C VAL A 137 16.91 -44.66 -4.62
N GLN A 138 16.58 -45.93 -4.82
CA GLN A 138 17.50 -47.06 -4.62
C GLN A 138 17.44 -47.93 -5.89
N ALA A 139 18.59 -48.11 -6.54
CA ALA A 139 18.90 -49.13 -7.55
C ALA A 139 19.73 -50.23 -6.83
N ASP A 140 19.73 -51.52 -7.15
CA ASP A 140 19.27 -52.34 -8.28
C ASP A 140 18.32 -53.47 -7.81
#